data_AF-A0A7C7N1Y2-F1
#
_entry.id   AF-A0A7C7N1Y2-F1
#
_cell.length_a   1.000
_cell.length_b   1.000
_cell.length_c   1.000
_cell.angle_alpha   90.00
_cell.angle_beta   90.00
_cell.angle_gamma   90.00
#
_symmetry.space_group_name_H-M   'P 1'
#
loop_
_entity.id
_entity.type
_entity.pdbx_description
1 polymer ?
#
loop_
_entity_poly.entity_id
_entity_poly.type
_entity_poly.pdbx_seq_one_letter_code
_entity_poly.pdbx_strand_id
1 'polypeptide(L)'
;FGGQERSFFAGLSNRNVPTPYLDIAFRYALSLPQVACSIIGMSTSEELHQNVARAQNFTPITPRELMRIAPIGQTLAKKWGAHFGALA
;
A
#
# COMPACT_ATOMS: atom_id res chain seq x y z
N PHE A 1 12.61 -6.00 18.97
CA PHE A 1 11.57 -4.97 19.08
C PHE A 1 12.24 -3.61 19.04
N GLY A 2 12.22 -2.97 17.87
CA GLY A 2 13.13 -1.88 17.50
C GLY A 2 12.78 -0.54 18.16
N GLY A 3 13.58 -0.15 19.14
CA GLY A 3 13.64 1.21 19.69
C GLY A 3 14.87 1.95 19.16
N GLN A 4 14.93 2.20 17.85
CA GLN A 4 15.87 3.18 17.29
C GLN A 4 15.15 4.50 17.00
N GLU A 5 15.88 5.59 17.18
CA GLU A 5 15.42 6.98 17.19
C GLU A 5 14.38 7.31 16.11
N ARG A 6 13.15 7.57 16.55
CA ARG A 6 12.04 8.01 15.70
C ARG A 6 12.22 9.43 15.14
N SER A 7 13.17 10.21 15.67
CA SER A 7 13.29 11.65 15.40
C SER A 7 13.84 11.96 14.01
N PHE A 8 14.75 11.15 13.46
CA PHE A 8 15.38 11.46 12.17
C PHE A 8 14.48 11.21 10.95
N PHE A 9 13.51 10.30 11.08
CA PHE A 9 12.58 9.92 9.99
C PHE A 9 11.18 10.48 10.17
N ALA A 10 10.91 11.20 11.26
CA ALA A 10 9.63 11.84 11.51
C ALA A 10 9.34 12.86 10.40
N GLY A 11 8.33 12.59 9.56
CA GLY A 11 7.95 13.46 8.44
C GLY A 11 8.35 12.95 7.05
N LEU A 12 9.23 11.95 6.96
CA LEU A 12 9.59 11.33 5.69
C LEU A 12 8.69 10.12 5.41
N SER A 13 8.03 10.11 4.26
CA SER A 13 7.24 8.97 3.81
C SER A 13 8.17 7.83 3.36
N ASN A 14 8.04 6.66 3.99
CA ASN A 14 8.78 5.45 3.61
C ASN A 14 8.01 4.56 2.61
N ARG A 15 7.02 5.13 1.90
CA ARG A 15 6.16 4.35 1.01
C ARG A 15 6.84 4.03 -0.31
N ASN A 16 6.74 2.76 -0.73
CA ASN A 16 7.24 2.30 -2.03
C ASN A 16 6.20 2.39 -3.16
N VAL A 17 4.93 2.62 -2.83
CA VAL A 17 3.85 2.79 -3.81
C VAL A 17 3.83 4.25 -4.29
N PRO A 18 3.90 4.51 -5.62
CA PRO A 18 3.80 5.86 -6.15
C PRO A 18 2.46 6.54 -5.81
N THR A 19 2.49 7.85 -5.57
CA THR A 19 1.33 8.66 -5.16
C THR A 19 0.06 8.42 -5.99
N PRO A 20 0.10 8.34 -7.34
CA PRO A 20 -1.10 8.13 -8.16
C PRO A 20 -1.81 6.79 -7.89
N TYR A 21 -1.12 5.83 -7.26
CA TYR A 21 -1.66 4.50 -7.01
C TYR A 21 -2.10 4.26 -5.57
N LEU A 22 -1.99 5.24 -4.66
CA LEU A 22 -2.28 5.02 -3.25
C LEU A 22 -3.73 4.66 -2.97
N ASP A 23 -4.66 5.35 -3.63
CA ASP A 23 -6.10 5.07 -3.48
C ASP A 23 -6.43 3.65 -3.96
N ILE A 24 -6.01 3.33 -5.19
CA ILE A 24 -6.32 2.03 -5.78
C ILE A 24 -5.55 0.88 -5.11
N ALA A 25 -4.36 1.11 -4.54
CA ALA A 25 -3.62 0.13 -3.76
C ALA A 25 -4.31 -0.16 -2.41
N PHE A 26 -4.82 0.88 -1.74
CA PHE A 26 -5.61 0.75 -0.52
C PHE A 26 -6.87 -0.08 -0.80
N ARG A 27 -7.61 0.26 -1.87
CA ARG A 27 -8.83 -0.43 -2.27
C ARG A 27 -8.54 -1.87 -2.70
N TYR A 28 -7.47 -2.10 -3.45
CA TYR A 28 -7.10 -3.41 -3.97
C TYR A 28 -6.97 -4.46 -2.86
N ALA A 29 -6.20 -4.18 -1.80
CA ALA A 29 -5.96 -5.14 -0.73
C ALA A 29 -7.27 -5.62 -0.08
N LEU A 30 -8.17 -4.69 0.25
CA LEU A 30 -9.47 -4.98 0.88
C LEU A 30 -10.54 -5.50 -0.09
N SER A 31 -10.26 -5.52 -1.40
CA SER A 31 -11.20 -6.04 -2.40
C SER A 31 -10.93 -7.50 -2.76
N LEU A 32 -9.83 -8.08 -2.29
CA LEU A 32 -9.52 -9.48 -2.50
C LEU A 32 -10.42 -10.34 -1.60
N PRO A 33 -11.16 -11.34 -2.14
CA PRO A 33 -12.12 -12.09 -1.33
C PRO A 33 -11.48 -12.89 -0.19
N GLN A 34 -10.17 -13.18 -0.28
CA GLN A 34 -9.41 -13.90 0.75
C GLN A 34 -8.82 -12.99 1.83
N VAL A 35 -9.01 -11.67 1.74
CA VAL A 35 -8.43 -10.69 2.66
C VAL A 35 -9.53 -10.11 3.55
N ALA A 36 -9.42 -10.37 4.86
CA ALA A 36 -10.37 -9.84 5.83
C ALA A 36 -10.00 -8.44 6.35
N CYS A 37 -8.72 -8.08 6.34
CA CYS A 37 -8.21 -6.83 6.90
C CYS A 37 -6.92 -6.41 6.18
N SER A 38 -6.70 -5.09 6.09
CA SER A 38 -5.48 -4.49 5.56
C SER A 38 -4.84 -3.58 6.61
N ILE A 39 -3.58 -3.85 6.94
CA ILE A 39 -2.80 -3.04 7.89
C ILE A 39 -2.00 -2.02 7.09
N ILE A 40 -2.39 -0.75 7.15
CA ILE A 40 -1.78 0.31 6.37
C ILE A 40 -0.72 1.01 7.21
N GLY A 41 0.54 0.92 6.76
CA GLY A 41 1.66 1.64 7.37
C GLY A 41 1.68 3.11 6.98
N MET A 42 2.15 3.96 7.89
CA MET A 42 2.38 5.39 7.67
C MET A 42 3.55 5.88 8.52
N SER A 43 4.20 6.96 8.08
CA SER A 43 5.31 7.61 8.81
C SER A 43 4.96 9.03 9.26
N THR A 44 3.81 9.57 8.85
CA THR A 44 3.37 10.94 9.19
C THR A 44 1.90 10.98 9.63
N SER A 45 1.52 12.02 10.37
CA SER A 45 0.12 12.27 10.74
C SER A 45 -0.76 12.57 9.53
N GLU A 46 -0.21 13.27 8.54
CA GLU A 46 -0.88 13.54 7.27
C GLU A 46 -1.26 12.24 6.55
N GLU A 47 -0.33 11.28 6.46
CA GLU A 47 -0.63 9.97 5.88
C GLU A 47 -1.68 9.19 6.68
N LEU A 48 -1.66 9.27 8.01
CA LEU A 48 -2.70 8.69 8.84
C LEU A 48 -4.08 9.27 8.50
N HIS A 49 -4.22 10.60 8.43
CA HIS A 49 -5.49 11.24 8.09
C HIS A 49 -5.96 10.85 6.69
N GLN A 50 -5.06 10.80 5.71
CA GLN A 50 -5.37 10.33 4.36
C GLN A 50 -5.84 8.87 4.36
N ASN A 51 -5.23 8.01 5.16
CA ASN A 51 -5.63 6.60 5.28
C ASN A 51 -7.02 6.45 5.93
N VAL A 52 -7.31 7.24 6.97
CA VAL A 52 -8.65 7.29 7.58
C VAL A 52 -9.70 7.73 6.56
N ALA A 53 -9.41 8.79 5.80
CA ALA A 53 -10.32 9.27 4.76
C ALA A 53 -10.56 8.21 3.66
N ARG A 54 -9.52 7.48 3.23
CA ARG A 54 -9.67 6.36 2.27
C ARG A 54 -10.51 5.22 2.84
N ALA A 55 -10.33 4.87 4.12
CA ALA A 55 -11.12 3.85 4.79
C ALA A 55 -12.61 4.22 4.85
N GLN A 56 -12.90 5.47 5.19
CA GLN A 56 -14.27 5.99 5.27
C GLN A 56 -14.97 6.02 3.90
N ASN A 57 -14.24 6.32 2.83
CA ASN A 57 -14.76 6.39 1.47
C ASN A 57 -14.50 5.11 0.66
N PHE A 58 -14.25 3.98 1.34
CA PHE A 58 -13.87 2.75 0.69
C PHE A 58 -14.96 2.27 -0.28
N THR A 59 -14.52 1.94 -1.49
CA THR A 59 -15.32 1.21 -2.48
C THR A 59 -14.49 0.04 -3.00
N PRO A 60 -15.06 -1.17 -3.14
CA PRO A 60 -14.34 -2.28 -3.73
C PRO A 60 -13.81 -1.94 -5.14
N ILE A 61 -12.69 -2.54 -5.51
CA ILE A 61 -12.16 -2.43 -6.86
C ILE A 61 -13.09 -3.15 -7.84
N THR A 62 -13.36 -2.50 -8.97
CA THR A 62 -14.12 -3.13 -10.06
C THR A 62 -13.22 -4.08 -10.86
N PRO A 63 -13.79 -5.07 -11.57
CA PRO A 63 -13.02 -5.91 -12.48
C PRO A 63 -12.23 -5.12 -13.53
N ARG A 64 -12.81 -4.00 -14.01
CA ARG A 64 -12.16 -3.10 -14.98
C ARG A 64 -10.94 -2.39 -14.40
N GLU A 65 -11.05 -1.89 -13.17
CA GLU A 65 -9.93 -1.29 -12.46
C GLU A 65 -8.84 -2.32 -12.18
N LEU A 66 -9.21 -3.53 -11.74
CA LEU A 66 -8.28 -4.63 -11.49
C LEU A 66 -7.46 -5.00 -12.74
N MET A 67 -8.13 -5.16 -13.89
CA MET A 67 -7.45 -5.42 -15.17
C MET A 67 -6.46 -4.31 -15.54
N ARG A 68 -6.80 -3.05 -15.24
CA ARG A 68 -5.93 -1.90 -15.51
C ARG A 68 -4.68 -1.89 -14.63
N ILE A 69 -4.80 -2.24 -13.34
CA ILE A 69 -3.68 -2.16 -12.40
C ILE A 69 -2.80 -3.41 -12.37
N ALA A 70 -3.29 -4.57 -12.83
CA ALA A 70 -2.54 -5.82 -12.83
C ALA A 70 -1.13 -5.71 -13.46
N PRO A 71 -0.95 -5.16 -14.68
CA PRO A 71 0.40 -5.02 -15.27
C PRO A 71 1.29 -4.04 -14.51
N ILE A 72 0.69 -2.99 -13.91
CA ILE A 72 1.41 -2.01 -13.09
C ILE A 72 1.93 -2.68 -11.81
N GLY A 73 1.06 -3.42 -11.12
CA GLY A 73 1.42 -4.17 -9.92
C GLY A 73 2.52 -5.19 -10.18
N GLN A 74 2.45 -5.95 -11.28
CA GLN A 74 3.51 -6.88 -11.68
C GLN A 74 4.85 -6.16 -11.92
N THR A 75 4.82 -4.98 -12.54
CA THR A 75 6.03 -4.18 -12.78
C THR A 75 6.63 -3.66 -11.48
N LEU A 76 5.80 -3.21 -10.54
CA LEU A 76 6.23 -2.78 -9.21
C LEU A 76 6.79 -3.95 -8.39
N ALA A 77 6.13 -5.10 -8.42
CA ALA A 77 6.56 -6.30 -7.69
C ALA A 77 7.95 -6.79 -8.11
N LYS A 78 8.31 -6.69 -9.40
CA LYS A 78 9.67 -7.00 -9.88
C LYS A 78 10.75 -6.16 -9.20
N LYS A 79 10.44 -4.90 -8.85
CA LYS A 79 11.37 -4.02 -8.11
C LYS A 79 11.54 -4.42 -6.64
N TRP A 80 10.59 -5.18 -6.09
CA TRP A 80 10.59 -5.63 -4.69
C TRP A 80 11.18 -7.04 -4.51
N GLY A 81 11.38 -7.79 -5.60
CA GLY A 81 11.69 -9.24 -5.60
C GLY A 81 13.01 -9.66 -4.96
N ALA A 82 14.01 -8.77 -4.80
CA ALA A 82 15.27 -9.15 -4.15
C ALA A 82 15.13 -9.40 -2.63
N HIS A 83 14.06 -8.94 -2.00
CA HIS A 83 13.86 -9.05 -0.54
C HIS A 83 13.21 -10.38 -0.11
N PHE A 84 12.50 -11.08 -1.00
CA PHE A 84 11.69 -12.25 -0.65
C PHE A 84 12.30 -13.60 -1.06
N GLY A 85 13.53 -13.60 -1.59
CA GLY A 85 14.20 -14.81 -2.09
C GLY A 85 13.63 -15.29 -3.44
N ALA A 86 14.24 -16.33 -4.03
CA ALA A 86 13.72 -16.93 -5.25
C ALA A 86 12.35 -17.60 -4.96
N LEU A 87 11.36 -17.29 -5.79
CA LEU A 87 10.14 -18.09 -5.84
C LEU A 87 10.52 -19.45 -6.44
N ALA A 88 10.35 -20.52 -5.66
CA ALA A 88 10.55 -21.90 -6.10
C ALA A 88 9.48 -22.32 -7.12
#